data_AF-A0A1T3VTE9-F1
#
_entry.id   AF-A0A1T3VTE9-F1
#
_cell.length_a   1.000
_cell.length_b   1.000
_cell.length_c   1.000
_cell.angle_alpha   90.00
_cell.angle_beta   90.00
_cell.angle_gamma   90.00
#
_symmetry.space_group_name_H-M   'P 1'
#
loop_
_entity.id
_entity.type
_entity.pdbx_description
1 polymer ?
#
loop_
_entity_poly.entity_id
_entity_poly.type
_entity_poly.pdbx_seq_one_letter_code
_entity_poly.pdbx_strand_id
1 'polypeptide(L)'
;MTLKTFKKYSLATLAAAAALTLAPATASADATDNYPIPNKILHTPCTAEQILAATRDTNPVYYERYMIDYNNKSPEVHRAV
;
A
#
# COMPACT_ATOMS: atom_id res chain seq x y z
N MET A 1 6.45 -32.15 45.46
CA MET A 1 5.98 -31.40 44.27
C MET A 1 6.01 -32.35 43.08
N THR A 2 4.84 -32.81 42.63
CA THR A 2 4.68 -34.05 41.83
C THR A 2 4.98 -33.83 40.33
N LEU A 3 5.67 -34.78 39.70
CA LEU A 3 6.06 -34.79 38.27
C LEU A 3 4.89 -34.52 37.29
N LYS A 4 3.67 -34.90 37.69
CA LYS A 4 2.43 -34.70 36.94
C LYS A 4 2.06 -33.22 36.80
N THR A 5 2.42 -32.39 37.77
CA THR A 5 2.19 -30.95 37.76
C THR A 5 3.17 -30.25 36.82
N PHE A 6 4.46 -30.66 36.84
CA PHE A 6 5.48 -30.17 35.89
C PHE A 6 5.12 -30.46 34.43
N LYS A 7 4.62 -31.66 34.11
CA LYS A 7 4.21 -32.00 32.74
C LYS A 7 3.03 -31.16 32.25
N LYS A 8 2.07 -30.85 33.12
CA LYS A 8 0.93 -29.96 32.81
C LYS A 8 1.38 -28.53 32.56
N TYR A 9 2.29 -27.99 33.38
CA TYR A 9 2.85 -26.67 33.16
C TYR A 9 3.66 -26.60 31.86
N SER A 10 4.45 -27.63 31.56
CA SER A 10 5.25 -27.71 30.34
C SER A 10 4.40 -27.77 29.06
N LEU A 11 3.30 -28.54 29.08
CA LEU A 11 2.32 -28.57 27.99
C LEU A 11 1.60 -27.23 27.83
N ALA A 12 1.22 -26.59 28.94
CA ALA A 12 0.57 -25.28 28.91
C ALA A 12 1.49 -24.19 28.36
N THR A 13 2.77 -24.18 28.73
CA THR A 13 3.76 -23.23 28.19
C THR A 13 4.00 -23.44 26.70
N LEU A 14 4.03 -24.70 26.24
CA LEU A 14 4.21 -25.01 24.82
C LEU A 14 3.01 -24.58 23.98
N ALA A 15 1.80 -24.80 24.50
CA ALA A 15 0.56 -24.37 23.85
C ALA A 15 0.45 -22.83 23.77
N ALA A 16 0.84 -22.12 24.82
CA ALA A 16 0.87 -20.65 24.83
C ALA A 16 1.92 -20.10 23.84
N ALA A 17 3.09 -20.72 23.75
CA ALA A 17 4.12 -20.34 22.78
C ALA A 17 3.66 -20.59 21.33
N ALA A 18 2.99 -21.71 21.06
CA ALA A 18 2.45 -22.02 19.74
C ALA A 18 1.36 -21.02 19.31
N ALA A 19 0.51 -20.58 20.23
CA ALA A 19 -0.54 -19.59 19.95
C ALA A 19 0.03 -18.24 19.48
N LEU A 20 1.19 -17.83 19.99
CA LEU A 20 1.87 -16.59 19.54
C LEU A 20 2.39 -16.70 18.10
N THR A 21 2.76 -17.91 17.65
CA THR A 21 3.26 -18.14 16.28
C THR A 21 2.16 -18.29 15.23
N LEU A 22 0.91 -18.52 15.66
CA LEU A 22 -0.25 -18.71 14.80
C LEU A 22 -1.08 -17.44 14.62
N ALA A 23 -0.75 -16.36 15.33
CA ALA A 23 -1.40 -15.08 15.13
C ALA A 23 -1.11 -14.59 13.69
N PRO A 24 -2.14 -14.31 12.87
CA PRO A 24 -1.92 -13.76 11.55
C PRO A 24 -1.17 -12.43 11.70
N ALA A 25 0.03 -12.36 11.12
CA ALA A 25 0.74 -11.10 11.02
C ALA A 25 -0.08 -10.14 10.13
N THR A 26 -0.15 -8.87 10.51
CA THR A 26 -0.74 -7.85 9.65
C THR A 26 0.10 -7.77 8.38
N ALA A 27 -0.49 -8.13 7.24
CA ALA A 27 0.15 -8.01 5.94
C ALA A 27 0.32 -6.52 5.61
N SER A 28 1.47 -5.93 5.96
CA SER A 28 1.83 -4.53 5.68
C SER A 28 2.47 -4.40 4.29
N ALA A 29 1.92 -5.11 3.29
CA ALA A 29 2.31 -4.96 1.89
C ALA A 29 1.58 -3.78 1.22
N ASP A 30 0.97 -2.91 2.02
CA ASP A 30 0.14 -1.82 1.57
C ASP A 30 0.99 -0.62 1.13
N ALA A 31 0.45 0.14 0.18
CA ALA A 31 1.03 1.36 -0.32
C ALA A 31 1.41 2.29 0.85
N THR A 32 2.66 2.75 0.92
CA THR A 32 2.98 3.88 1.80
C THR A 32 2.32 5.14 1.25
N ASP A 33 2.28 6.21 2.05
CA ASP A 33 1.72 7.48 1.59
C ASP A 33 2.42 8.05 0.34
N ASN A 34 3.65 7.63 0.02
CA ASN A 34 4.43 8.20 -1.09
C ASN A 34 4.96 7.18 -2.11
N TYR A 35 4.92 5.88 -1.84
CA TYR A 35 5.53 4.85 -2.68
C TYR A 35 4.93 3.45 -2.40
N PRO A 36 4.84 2.53 -3.39
CA PRO A 36 5.14 2.64 -4.82
C PRO A 36 4.01 3.30 -5.64
N ILE A 37 2.76 3.00 -5.29
CA ILE A 37 1.59 3.79 -5.66
C ILE A 37 1.18 4.53 -4.39
N PRO A 38 1.20 5.87 -4.32
CA PRO A 38 0.91 6.59 -3.09
C PRO A 38 -0.52 6.33 -2.57
N ASN A 39 -0.69 5.80 -1.36
CA ASN A 39 -2.03 5.57 -0.78
C ASN A 39 -2.85 6.87 -0.70
N LYS A 40 -2.19 7.99 -0.42
CA LYS A 40 -2.83 9.32 -0.38
C LYS A 40 -3.62 9.67 -1.64
N ILE A 41 -3.27 9.14 -2.81
CA ILE A 41 -4.01 9.40 -4.06
C ILE A 41 -5.42 8.80 -4.01
N LEU A 42 -5.61 7.68 -3.30
CA LEU A 42 -6.89 6.99 -3.13
C LEU A 42 -7.85 7.74 -2.20
N HIS A 43 -7.27 8.52 -1.27
CA HIS A 43 -8.01 9.34 -0.31
C HIS A 43 -8.13 10.80 -0.74
N THR A 44 -7.48 11.20 -1.84
CA THR A 44 -7.53 12.56 -2.36
C THR A 44 -8.90 12.79 -3.01
N PRO A 45 -9.68 13.81 -2.58
CA PRO A 45 -11.03 14.05 -3.12
C PRO A 45 -11.00 14.75 -4.50
N CYS A 46 -9.83 15.14 -4.98
CA CYS A 46 -9.66 15.85 -6.24
C CYS A 46 -9.80 14.92 -7.44
N THR A 47 -10.36 15.43 -8.54
CA THR A 47 -10.34 14.73 -9.83
C THR A 47 -8.92 14.68 -10.42
N ALA A 48 -8.70 13.82 -11.40
CA ALA A 48 -7.42 13.73 -12.10
C ALA A 48 -7.01 15.08 -12.71
N GLU A 49 -7.97 15.84 -13.27
CA GLU A 49 -7.75 17.15 -13.88
C GLU A 49 -7.35 18.19 -12.83
N GLN A 50 -7.97 18.14 -11.64
CA GLN A 50 -7.62 19.01 -10.52
C GLN A 50 -6.20 18.73 -10.00
N ILE A 51 -5.82 17.46 -9.89
CA ILE A 51 -4.46 17.06 -9.52
C ILE A 51 -3.46 17.52 -10.58
N LEU A 52 -3.80 17.36 -11.85
CA LEU A 52 -2.96 17.78 -12.96
C LEU A 52 -2.78 19.31 -13.00
N ALA A 53 -3.84 20.07 -12.73
CA ALA A 53 -3.78 21.53 -12.59
C ALA A 53 -2.88 21.95 -11.41
N ALA A 54 -3.02 21.30 -10.25
CA ALA A 54 -2.13 21.56 -9.11
C ALA A 54 -0.66 21.21 -9.42
N THR A 55 -0.43 20.16 -10.20
CA THR A 55 0.93 19.74 -10.62
C THR A 55 1.54 20.77 -11.57
N ARG A 56 0.76 21.36 -12.47
CA ARG A 56 1.21 22.45 -13.34
C ARG A 56 1.77 23.62 -12.52
N ASP A 57 1.11 23.96 -11.42
CA ASP A 57 1.44 25.14 -10.63
C ASP A 57 2.54 24.86 -9.57
N THR A 58 2.65 23.62 -9.09
CA THR A 58 3.62 23.24 -8.02
C THR A 58 4.87 22.52 -8.54
N ASN A 59 4.75 21.74 -9.60
CA ASN A 59 5.76 20.82 -10.11
C ASN A 59 5.75 20.79 -11.65
N PRO A 60 6.01 21.95 -12.31
CA PRO A 60 5.76 22.14 -13.74
C PRO A 60 6.52 21.14 -14.64
N VAL A 61 7.73 20.73 -14.25
CA VAL A 61 8.53 19.75 -15.00
C VAL A 61 7.79 18.40 -15.17
N TYR A 62 7.09 17.94 -14.13
CA TYR A 62 6.34 16.68 -14.19
C TYR A 62 5.03 16.83 -14.97
N TYR A 63 4.39 18.01 -14.88
CA TYR A 63 3.24 18.33 -15.72
C TYR A 63 3.62 18.32 -17.20
N GLU A 64 4.68 19.03 -17.58
CA GLU A 64 5.16 19.12 -18.96
C GLU A 64 5.52 17.75 -19.54
N ARG A 65 6.27 16.94 -18.78
CA ARG A 65 6.59 15.57 -19.18
C ARG A 65 5.35 14.75 -19.45
N TYR A 66 4.37 14.80 -18.54
CA TYR A 66 3.11 14.09 -18.72
C TYR A 66 2.37 14.55 -19.98
N MET A 67 2.29 15.86 -20.22
CA MET A 67 1.60 16.40 -21.40
C MET A 67 2.31 16.02 -22.71
N ILE A 68 3.65 15.99 -22.72
CA ILE A 68 4.43 15.51 -23.88
C ILE A 68 4.09 14.04 -24.16
N ASP A 69 4.12 13.18 -23.15
CA ASP A 69 3.82 11.76 -23.30
C ASP A 69 2.35 11.53 -23.70
N TYR A 70 1.43 12.33 -23.16
CA TYR A 70 0.01 12.30 -23.51
C TYR A 70 -0.21 12.69 -24.97
N ASN A 71 0.39 13.79 -25.44
CA ASN A 71 0.24 14.27 -26.81
C ASN A 71 0.94 13.38 -27.85
N ASN A 72 1.94 12.59 -27.42
CA ASN A 72 2.67 11.65 -28.27
C ASN A 72 2.01 10.26 -28.35
N LYS A 73 0.85 10.03 -27.70
CA LYS A 73 0.18 8.73 -27.79
C LYS A 73 -0.35 8.48 -29.21
N SER A 74 -0.43 7.21 -29.58
CA SER A 74 -0.97 6.85 -30.89
C SER A 74 -2.46 7.23 -30.98
N PRO A 75 -2.98 7.51 -32.19
CA PRO A 75 -4.40 7.80 -32.38
C PRO A 75 -5.33 6.70 -31.88
N GLU A 76 -4.87 5.44 -31.85
CA GLU A 76 -5.61 4.31 -31.31
C GLU A 76 -5.85 4.46 -29.80
N VAL A 77 -4.81 4.85 -29.04
CA VAL A 77 -4.93 5.06 -27.60
C VAL A 77 -5.84 6.24 -27.27
N HIS A 78 -5.82 7.29 -28.09
CA HIS A 78 -6.73 8.43 -27.93
C HIS A 78 -8.20 8.11 -28.23
N ARG A 79 -8.49 7.03 -28.96
CA ARG A 79 -9.86 6.60 -29.29
C ARG A 79 -10.44 5.59 -28.29
N ALA A 80 -9.61 5.07 -27.39
CA ALA A 80 -10.00 4.07 -26.39
C ALA A 80 -10.60 4.67 -25.11
N VAL A 81 -10.79 6.00 -25.07
CA VAL A 81 -11.40 6.78 -23.98
C VAL A 81 -12.76 7.31 -24.40
#